data_AF-A0A1H5VRC4-F1
#
_entry.id   AF-A0A1H5VRC4-F1
#
_cell.length_a   1.000
_cell.length_b   1.000
_cell.length_c   1.000
_cell.angle_alpha   90.00
_cell.angle_beta   90.00
_cell.angle_gamma   90.00
#
_symmetry.space_group_name_H-M   'P 1'
#
loop_
_entity.id
_entity.type
_entity.pdbx_description
1 polymer ?
#
loop_
_entity_poly.entity_id
_entity_poly.type
_entity_poly.pdbx_seq_one_letter_code
_entity_poly.pdbx_strand_id
1 'polypeptide(L)'
;MIREATDPDEVERLLAGWEEVVERCNEAGHIDGVIPLRMHTDDGDVIGRVEEHIVRGLRQRLPAAALRTTQRSGTTWLDAQTGAIQAEHEWPPMVSEWPPGKLCDWCLAWPASKQLVVGAGDDRERRALCLDCQLREEHAGYATSSREDLAPSTERDLLEQWEKRHPERPMTVPDTFEALAVLGEEHDNTHVATVHADGNAIGTLRKAISKAMAEGRGTGFNLPAAIEHATWSALVDALDATTHPDTVTLPVIAHLVGGDDLLISLPAHRAWEFTHTLQSRFTTYLAQSLADAGLQQIAAPTISSAVVFHHRQSPLSQAADLAAELLKSAKKRYRGRAAALAWQDITRDGPQPLRDREALRLDTMHDSWSALDMLASCSASSLANLAGLARDGDPERLSEYAARVKVDDTVRPFTAGPLNLTDALGMVRWWRTA
;
A
#
# COMPACT_ATOMS: atom_id res chain seq x y z
N MET A 1 14.59 -8.60 0.01
CA MET A 1 15.57 -8.02 0.96
C MET A 1 15.04 -7.75 2.38
N ILE A 2 14.18 -6.73 2.64
CA ILE A 2 13.72 -6.41 4.01
C ILE A 2 12.98 -7.59 4.63
N ARG A 3 11.98 -8.11 3.92
CA ARG A 3 11.22 -9.29 4.31
C ARG A 3 12.11 -10.46 4.68
N GLU A 4 13.02 -10.85 3.79
CA GLU A 4 13.95 -11.96 4.06
C GLU A 4 14.91 -11.70 5.23
N ALA A 5 15.28 -10.45 5.50
CA ALA A 5 16.11 -10.09 6.65
C ALA A 5 15.34 -10.15 7.98
N THR A 6 14.01 -10.09 7.92
CA THR A 6 13.08 -10.21 9.06
C THR A 6 12.25 -11.50 9.03
N ASP A 7 12.61 -12.44 8.15
CA ASP A 7 11.96 -13.73 8.01
C ASP A 7 12.15 -14.56 9.29
N PRO A 8 11.14 -15.31 9.76
CA PRO A 8 11.24 -16.10 10.99
C PRO A 8 12.47 -17.01 11.05
N ASP A 9 12.80 -17.70 9.95
CA ASP A 9 13.91 -18.65 9.92
C ASP A 9 15.27 -17.93 9.94
N GLU A 10 15.34 -16.74 9.31
CA GLU A 10 16.52 -15.88 9.39
C GLU A 10 16.71 -15.32 10.80
N VAL A 11 15.63 -14.84 11.42
CA VAL A 11 15.65 -14.32 12.79
C VAL A 11 16.06 -15.41 13.78
N GLU A 12 15.51 -16.62 13.64
CA GLU A 12 15.88 -17.75 14.49
C GLU A 12 17.36 -18.13 14.31
N ARG A 13 17.89 -18.07 13.07
CA ARG A 13 19.33 -18.21 12.83
C ARG A 13 20.16 -17.09 13.45
N LEU A 14 19.68 -15.85 13.43
CA LEU A 14 20.35 -14.73 14.11
C LEU A 14 20.35 -14.91 15.63
N LEU A 15 19.29 -15.50 16.20
CA LEU A 15 19.16 -15.76 17.63
C LEU A 15 19.93 -17.01 18.10
N ALA A 16 20.53 -17.77 17.19
CA ALA A 16 21.28 -18.97 17.54
C ALA A 16 22.37 -18.67 18.60
N GLY A 17 22.32 -19.37 19.73
CA GLY A 17 23.18 -19.16 20.89
C GLY A 17 22.69 -18.13 21.92
N TRP A 18 21.50 -17.55 21.74
CA TRP A 18 20.86 -16.61 22.66
C TRP A 18 19.53 -17.12 23.23
N GLU A 19 19.17 -18.38 22.98
CA GLU A 19 17.85 -18.95 23.24
C GLU A 19 17.47 -18.98 24.73
N GLU A 20 18.46 -18.97 25.63
CA GLU A 20 18.22 -18.91 27.08
C GLU A 20 17.74 -17.53 27.55
N VAL A 21 17.97 -16.47 26.77
CA VAL A 21 17.70 -15.08 27.18
C VAL A 21 16.70 -14.37 26.28
N VAL A 22 16.52 -14.81 25.04
CA VAL A 22 15.59 -14.22 24.08
C VAL A 22 15.01 -15.27 23.14
N GLU A 23 13.73 -15.12 22.81
CA GLU A 23 13.07 -15.89 21.77
C GLU A 23 12.25 -14.98 20.84
N ARG A 24 11.88 -15.50 19.67
CA ARG A 24 10.94 -14.82 18.78
C ARG A 24 9.54 -14.82 19.39
N CYS A 25 8.86 -13.69 19.36
CA CYS A 25 7.51 -13.56 19.88
C CYS A 25 6.48 -14.01 18.83
N ASN A 26 6.06 -15.27 18.90
CA ASN A 26 5.10 -15.86 17.95
C ASN A 26 3.71 -15.21 17.97
N GLU A 27 3.30 -14.61 19.10
CA GLU A 27 2.01 -13.91 19.23
C GLU A 27 1.87 -12.68 18.32
N ALA A 28 3.00 -12.08 17.95
CA ALA A 28 3.04 -10.90 17.08
C ALA A 28 2.75 -11.22 15.61
N GLY A 29 2.77 -12.51 15.23
CA GLY A 29 2.79 -12.92 13.84
C GLY A 29 4.11 -12.59 13.13
N HIS A 30 4.08 -12.61 11.80
CA HIS A 30 5.17 -12.15 10.96
C HIS A 30 4.78 -10.79 10.37
N ILE A 31 5.66 -9.80 10.52
CA ILE A 31 5.44 -8.44 10.02
C ILE A 31 6.73 -8.02 9.32
N ASP A 32 6.66 -7.73 8.03
CA ASP A 32 7.81 -7.30 7.24
C ASP A 32 8.49 -6.06 7.87
N GLY A 33 9.81 -6.15 8.06
CA GLY A 33 10.58 -5.05 8.65
C GLY A 33 10.47 -4.93 10.17
N VAL A 34 9.76 -5.83 10.86
CA VAL A 34 9.64 -5.85 12.33
C VAL A 34 10.06 -7.21 12.88
N ILE A 35 10.98 -7.21 13.84
CA ILE A 35 11.39 -8.42 14.57
C ILE A 35 10.83 -8.35 16.00
N PRO A 36 9.71 -9.04 16.29
CA PRO A 36 9.15 -9.08 17.62
C PRO A 36 9.91 -10.12 18.47
N LEU A 37 10.56 -9.67 19.53
CA LEU A 37 11.32 -10.51 20.45
C LEU A 37 10.70 -10.51 21.84
N ARG A 38 10.78 -11.65 22.53
CA ARG A 38 10.45 -11.79 23.96
C ARG A 38 11.74 -12.04 24.72
N MET A 39 12.02 -11.17 25.69
CA MET A 39 13.16 -11.33 26.60
C MET A 39 12.76 -12.20 27.79
N HIS A 40 13.64 -13.11 28.21
CA HIS A 40 13.51 -13.93 29.42
C HIS A 40 14.27 -13.36 30.62
N THR A 41 14.81 -12.15 30.47
CA THR A 41 15.59 -11.45 31.47
C THR A 41 15.23 -9.97 31.49
N ASP A 42 15.29 -9.36 32.67
CA ASP A 42 15.16 -7.91 32.86
C ASP A 42 16.55 -7.23 33.01
N ASP A 43 17.63 -7.99 32.82
CA ASP A 43 19.00 -7.47 32.87
C ASP A 43 19.29 -6.58 31.65
N GLY A 44 19.39 -5.26 31.89
CA GLY A 44 19.63 -4.26 30.85
C GLY A 44 20.91 -4.48 30.06
N ASP A 45 21.98 -5.01 30.66
CA ASP A 45 23.24 -5.27 29.95
C ASP A 45 23.07 -6.44 28.97
N VAL A 46 22.32 -7.47 29.36
CA VAL A 46 22.01 -8.61 28.48
C VAL A 46 21.13 -8.16 27.32
N ILE A 47 20.09 -7.36 27.62
CA ILE A 47 19.17 -6.81 26.61
C ILE A 47 19.95 -5.97 25.59
N GLY A 48 20.84 -5.08 26.05
CA GLY A 48 21.67 -4.26 25.16
C GLY A 48 22.57 -5.09 24.24
N ARG A 49 23.13 -6.20 24.72
CA ARG A 49 23.94 -7.09 23.87
C ARG A 49 23.12 -7.85 22.83
N VAL A 50 21.91 -8.32 23.19
CA VAL A 50 20.98 -8.94 22.23
C VAL A 50 20.61 -7.91 21.15
N GLU A 51 20.30 -6.70 21.56
CA GLU A 51 19.98 -5.59 20.67
C GLU A 51 21.10 -5.32 19.66
N GLU A 52 22.33 -5.12 20.13
CA GLU A 52 23.50 -4.90 19.28
C GLU A 52 23.74 -6.07 18.32
N HIS A 53 23.54 -7.31 18.78
CA HIS A 53 23.71 -8.51 17.97
C HIS A 53 22.72 -8.56 16.81
N ILE A 54 21.43 -8.33 17.09
CA ILE A 54 20.39 -8.28 16.05
C ILE A 54 20.63 -7.12 15.08
N VAL A 55 20.91 -5.92 15.58
CA VAL A 55 21.20 -4.74 14.75
C VAL A 55 22.40 -5.00 13.85
N ARG A 56 23.47 -5.62 14.37
CA ARG A 56 24.65 -5.99 13.58
C ARG A 56 24.32 -6.98 12.47
N GLY A 57 23.50 -7.99 12.76
CA GLY A 57 23.01 -8.94 11.76
C GLY A 57 22.22 -8.24 10.65
N LEU A 58 21.24 -7.42 11.03
CA LEU A 58 20.43 -6.64 10.09
C LEU A 58 21.28 -5.70 9.23
N ARG A 59 22.30 -5.04 9.81
CA ARG A 59 23.20 -4.13 9.09
C ARG A 59 23.97 -4.79 7.95
N GLN A 60 24.21 -6.10 8.01
CA GLN A 60 24.87 -6.84 6.93
C GLN A 60 23.97 -6.98 5.69
N ARG A 61 22.65 -7.01 5.90
CA ARG A 61 21.65 -7.17 4.82
C ARG A 61 20.99 -5.86 4.43
N LEU A 62 20.90 -4.91 5.37
CA LEU A 62 20.21 -3.62 5.24
C LEU A 62 21.15 -2.46 5.63
N PRO A 63 22.29 -2.27 4.94
CA PRO A 63 23.32 -1.33 5.38
C PRO A 63 22.83 0.13 5.43
N ALA A 64 21.92 0.53 4.54
CA ALA A 64 21.40 1.90 4.52
C ALA A 64 20.07 2.09 5.28
N ALA A 65 19.49 1.05 5.90
CA ALA A 65 18.21 1.19 6.61
C ALA A 65 18.38 1.97 7.92
N ALA A 66 17.42 2.82 8.30
CA ALA A 66 17.32 3.28 9.68
C ALA A 66 16.68 2.15 10.49
N LEU A 67 17.28 1.78 11.63
CA LEU A 67 16.75 0.74 12.51
C LEU A 67 16.33 1.39 13.82
N ARG A 68 15.30 0.84 14.45
CA ARG A 68 14.80 1.31 15.73
C ARG A 68 14.40 0.13 16.59
N THR A 69 14.72 0.22 17.87
CA THR A 69 14.33 -0.77 18.86
C THR A 69 13.48 -0.08 19.92
N THR A 70 12.50 -0.80 20.43
CA THR A 70 11.63 -0.32 21.50
C THR A 70 11.39 -1.44 22.50
N GLN A 71 11.69 -1.18 23.76
CA GLN A 71 11.43 -2.10 24.85
C GLN A 71 10.13 -1.73 25.56
N ARG A 72 9.31 -2.74 25.84
CA ARG A 72 8.04 -2.63 26.57
C ARG A 72 7.85 -3.89 27.43
N SER A 73 7.06 -3.78 28.50
CA SER A 73 6.64 -4.92 29.31
C SER A 73 5.15 -5.20 29.14
N GLY A 74 4.78 -6.47 29.16
CA GLY A 74 3.40 -6.95 29.14
C GLY A 74 3.33 -8.46 29.29
N THR A 75 2.16 -8.97 29.66
CA THR A 75 1.89 -10.42 29.77
C THR A 75 1.64 -11.09 28.42
N THR A 76 1.16 -10.31 27.46
CA THR A 76 0.99 -10.71 26.05
C THR A 76 1.64 -9.67 25.15
N TRP A 77 1.90 -10.02 23.89
CA TRP A 77 2.37 -9.05 22.90
C TRP A 77 1.44 -7.84 22.78
N LEU A 78 0.12 -8.10 22.81
CA LEU A 78 -0.91 -7.07 22.69
C LEU A 78 -0.83 -6.08 23.86
N ASP A 79 -0.69 -6.60 25.08
CA ASP A 79 -0.57 -5.78 26.28
C ASP A 79 0.71 -4.94 26.24
N ALA A 80 1.84 -5.57 25.89
CA ALA A 80 3.13 -4.89 25.77
C ALA A 80 3.07 -3.72 24.78
N GLN A 81 2.43 -3.91 23.63
CA GLN A 81 2.25 -2.87 22.61
C GLN A 81 1.37 -1.69 23.07
N THR A 82 0.50 -1.89 24.06
CA THR A 82 -0.31 -0.81 24.65
C THR A 82 0.33 -0.17 25.88
N GLY A 83 1.34 -0.83 26.47
CA GLY A 83 2.10 -0.35 27.62
C GLY A 83 3.05 0.81 27.30
N ALA A 84 3.64 1.39 28.33
CA ALA A 84 4.62 2.46 28.20
C ALA A 84 5.92 1.94 27.55
N ILE A 85 6.57 2.80 26.76
CA ILE A 85 7.93 2.56 26.27
C ILE A 85 8.87 2.67 27.47
N GLN A 86 9.66 1.64 27.70
CA GLN A 86 10.67 1.61 28.77
C GLN A 86 12.02 2.13 28.27
N ALA A 87 12.40 1.71 27.06
CA ALA A 87 13.59 2.17 26.36
C ALA A 87 13.31 2.24 24.86
N GLU A 88 13.97 3.17 24.18
CA GLU A 88 13.93 3.33 22.73
C GLU A 88 15.33 3.72 22.27
N HIS A 89 15.86 3.01 21.28
CA HIS A 89 17.12 3.35 20.66
C HIS A 89 16.95 3.48 19.15
N GLU A 90 17.50 4.57 18.61
CA GLU A 90 17.59 4.80 17.18
C GLU A 90 18.99 4.46 16.68
N TRP A 91 19.03 3.64 15.64
CA TRP A 91 20.24 3.19 14.99
C TRP A 91 20.24 3.80 13.59
N PRO A 92 20.81 4.99 13.41
CA PRO A 92 20.79 5.67 12.11
C PRO A 92 21.50 4.83 11.05
N PRO A 93 21.20 5.05 9.76
CA PRO A 93 22.01 4.52 8.68
C PRO A 93 23.48 4.82 8.96
N MET A 94 24.38 3.91 8.57
CA MET A 94 25.80 4.25 8.60
C MET A 94 26.01 5.54 7.77
N VAL A 95 27.09 6.28 8.00
CA VAL A 95 27.43 7.45 7.16
C VAL A 95 28.66 7.11 6.34
N SER A 96 28.73 7.63 5.11
CA SER A 96 29.96 7.51 4.33
C SER A 96 31.06 8.37 4.95
N GLU A 97 32.11 7.72 5.45
CA GLU A 97 33.31 8.40 5.97
C GLU A 97 34.38 8.67 4.89
N TRP A 98 34.12 8.32 3.63
CA TRP A 98 35.07 8.47 2.52
C TRP A 98 34.54 9.34 1.37
N PRO A 99 34.54 10.68 1.53
CA PRO A 99 34.10 11.63 0.50
C PRO A 99 34.79 11.53 -0.88
N PRO A 100 36.07 11.13 -1.01
CA PRO A 100 36.72 11.03 -2.32
C PRO A 100 36.25 9.86 -3.20
N GLY A 101 35.47 8.92 -2.64
CA GLY A 101 34.99 7.76 -3.39
C GLY A 101 34.00 8.17 -4.48
N LYS A 102 34.05 7.50 -5.64
CA LYS A 102 32.98 7.63 -6.65
C LYS A 102 31.66 7.23 -6.00
N LEU A 103 30.65 8.09 -6.08
CA LEU A 103 29.31 7.81 -5.57
C LEU A 103 28.62 6.73 -6.41
N CYS A 104 27.72 5.99 -5.76
CA CYS A 104 26.83 5.02 -6.36
C CYS A 104 26.02 5.69 -7.48
N ASP A 105 26.01 5.10 -8.67
CA ASP A 105 25.30 5.63 -9.82
C ASP A 105 23.77 5.63 -9.64
N TRP A 106 23.24 4.88 -8.66
CA TRP A 106 21.80 4.83 -8.36
C TRP A 106 21.39 5.78 -7.22
N CYS A 107 21.87 5.53 -6.01
CA CYS A 107 21.41 6.30 -4.85
C CYS A 107 22.14 7.63 -4.67
N LEU A 108 23.30 7.81 -5.31
CA LEU A 108 24.18 8.98 -5.18
C LEU A 108 24.57 9.34 -3.73
N ALA A 109 24.27 8.47 -2.75
CA ALA A 109 24.49 8.73 -1.33
C ALA A 109 25.74 8.05 -0.79
N TRP A 110 26.10 6.89 -1.34
CA TRP A 110 27.13 6.01 -0.82
C TRP A 110 28.24 5.77 -1.85
N PRO A 111 29.51 5.57 -1.43
CA PRO A 111 30.57 5.18 -2.35
C PRO A 111 30.24 3.86 -3.04
N ALA A 112 30.48 3.80 -4.34
CA ALA A 112 30.36 2.58 -5.10
C ALA A 112 31.43 1.59 -4.65
N SER A 113 31.02 0.35 -4.36
CA SER A 113 31.93 -0.74 -3.96
C SER A 113 32.18 -1.75 -5.08
N LYS A 114 31.30 -1.82 -6.09
CA LYS A 114 31.40 -2.76 -7.21
C LYS A 114 30.76 -2.19 -8.47
N GLN A 115 31.25 -2.62 -9.64
CA GLN A 115 30.56 -2.42 -10.91
C GLN A 115 29.73 -3.66 -11.25
N LEU A 116 28.46 -3.47 -11.54
CA LEU A 116 27.52 -4.50 -11.98
C LEU A 116 26.92 -4.14 -13.33
N VAL A 117 26.53 -5.15 -14.09
CA VAL A 117 25.64 -4.97 -15.25
C VAL A 117 24.23 -5.08 -14.72
N VAL A 118 23.45 -4.00 -14.84
CA VAL A 118 22.08 -3.90 -14.34
C VAL A 118 21.11 -3.65 -15.49
N GLY A 119 19.83 -3.90 -15.27
CA GLY A 119 18.78 -3.75 -16.27
C GLY A 119 18.45 -5.05 -17.02
N ALA A 120 17.37 -5.00 -17.80
CA ALA A 120 16.82 -6.15 -18.52
C ALA A 120 16.95 -5.98 -20.04
N GLY A 121 17.06 -7.10 -20.76
CA GLY A 121 17.10 -7.10 -22.23
C GLY A 121 18.24 -6.25 -22.81
N ASP A 122 17.88 -5.38 -23.75
CA ASP A 122 18.81 -4.50 -24.48
C ASP A 122 19.27 -3.28 -23.68
N ASP A 123 18.59 -2.96 -22.56
CA ASP A 123 18.91 -1.81 -21.69
C ASP A 123 20.01 -2.12 -20.65
N ARG A 124 20.69 -3.26 -20.80
CA ARG A 124 21.76 -3.67 -19.89
C ARG A 124 22.94 -2.72 -19.96
N GLU A 125 23.26 -2.12 -18.82
CA GLU A 125 24.34 -1.16 -18.70
C GLU A 125 25.22 -1.40 -17.46
N ARG A 126 26.48 -0.97 -17.55
CA ARG A 126 27.40 -1.05 -16.42
C ARG A 126 27.19 0.13 -15.48
N ARG A 127 26.82 -0.16 -14.24
CA ARG A 127 26.68 0.81 -13.15
C ARG A 127 27.60 0.47 -12.00
N ALA A 128 28.21 1.49 -11.40
CA ALA A 128 28.96 1.38 -10.16
C ALA A 128 28.01 1.60 -8.98
N LEU A 129 27.75 0.55 -8.21
CA LEU A 129 26.74 0.55 -7.16
C LEU A 129 27.39 0.45 -5.77
N CYS A 130 26.77 1.05 -4.75
CA CYS A 130 27.12 0.78 -3.35
C CYS A 130 26.58 -0.59 -2.91
N LEU A 131 27.03 -1.09 -1.75
CA LEU A 131 26.59 -2.39 -1.22
C LEU A 131 25.06 -2.48 -1.07
N ASP A 132 24.40 -1.42 -0.60
CA ASP A 132 22.94 -1.38 -0.45
C ASP A 132 22.22 -1.55 -1.80
N CYS A 133 22.63 -0.79 -2.82
CA CYS A 133 22.04 -0.87 -4.15
C CYS A 133 22.35 -2.20 -4.84
N GLN A 134 23.50 -2.82 -4.56
CA GLN A 134 23.81 -4.17 -5.05
C GLN A 134 22.86 -5.20 -4.47
N LEU A 135 22.68 -5.19 -3.14
CA LEU A 135 21.76 -6.10 -2.47
C LEU A 135 20.32 -5.87 -2.95
N ARG A 136 19.90 -4.63 -3.16
CA ARG A 136 18.59 -4.34 -3.75
C ARG A 136 18.44 -4.94 -5.15
N GLU A 137 19.43 -4.78 -6.03
CA GLU A 137 19.38 -5.36 -7.38
C GLU A 137 19.35 -6.89 -7.34
N GLU A 138 20.19 -7.51 -6.50
CA GLU A 138 20.25 -8.97 -6.36
C GLU A 138 18.94 -9.56 -5.83
N HIS A 139 18.20 -8.81 -5.00
CA HIS A 139 16.93 -9.24 -4.41
C HIS A 139 15.71 -8.55 -5.03
N ALA A 140 15.87 -7.76 -6.10
CA ALA A 140 14.76 -7.07 -6.74
C ALA A 140 13.85 -8.07 -7.44
N GLY A 141 14.44 -9.10 -8.05
CA GLY A 141 13.71 -10.13 -8.78
C GLY A 141 13.04 -9.63 -10.06
N TYR A 142 12.35 -10.54 -10.75
CA TYR A 142 11.49 -10.30 -11.91
C TYR A 142 10.32 -11.28 -11.83
N ALA A 143 9.09 -10.81 -11.94
CA ALA A 143 7.90 -11.65 -11.85
C ALA A 143 7.74 -12.60 -13.04
N THR A 144 8.36 -12.30 -14.19
CA THR A 144 8.46 -13.25 -15.32
C THR A 144 9.56 -14.29 -15.18
N SER A 145 10.36 -14.25 -14.11
CA SER A 145 11.44 -15.21 -13.92
C SER A 145 10.89 -16.63 -13.67
N SER A 146 11.37 -17.61 -14.44
CA SER A 146 11.04 -19.03 -14.23
C SER A 146 11.72 -19.65 -13.00
N ARG A 147 12.43 -18.84 -12.21
CA ARG A 147 13.16 -19.22 -11.02
C ARG A 147 12.44 -18.66 -9.81
N GLU A 148 11.88 -19.55 -8.97
CA GLU A 148 11.10 -19.17 -7.77
C GLU A 148 11.88 -18.25 -6.82
N ASP A 149 13.22 -18.35 -6.79
CA ASP A 149 14.11 -17.52 -5.97
C ASP A 149 14.32 -16.10 -6.52
N LEU A 150 13.83 -15.82 -7.73
CA LEU A 150 13.96 -14.53 -8.40
C LEU A 150 12.60 -13.84 -8.61
N ALA A 151 11.47 -14.43 -8.26
CA ALA A 151 10.19 -13.72 -8.30
C ALA A 151 10.01 -12.89 -7.01
N PRO A 152 9.63 -11.60 -7.10
CA PRO A 152 9.44 -10.77 -5.92
C PRO A 152 8.43 -11.37 -4.94
N SER A 153 8.73 -11.33 -3.64
CA SER A 153 7.97 -12.03 -2.61
C SER A 153 6.49 -11.64 -2.56
N THR A 154 6.19 -10.36 -2.76
CA THR A 154 4.81 -9.85 -2.70
C THR A 154 3.97 -10.35 -3.87
N GLU A 155 4.57 -10.45 -5.06
CA GLU A 155 3.89 -10.94 -6.26
C GLU A 155 3.73 -12.46 -6.20
N ARG A 156 4.72 -13.18 -5.66
CA ARG A 156 4.59 -14.60 -5.35
C ARG A 156 3.44 -14.88 -4.39
N ASP A 157 3.40 -14.18 -3.25
CA ASP A 157 2.32 -14.32 -2.29
C ASP A 157 0.96 -14.01 -2.92
N LEU A 158 0.90 -12.95 -3.73
CA LEU A 158 -0.31 -12.60 -4.45
C LEU A 158 -0.79 -13.73 -5.36
N LEU A 159 0.11 -14.31 -6.16
CA LEU A 159 -0.21 -15.44 -7.03
C LEU A 159 -0.62 -16.67 -6.22
N GLU A 160 0.07 -16.97 -5.11
CA GLU A 160 -0.32 -18.06 -4.20
C GLU A 160 -1.71 -17.85 -3.59
N GLN A 161 -2.06 -16.62 -3.18
CA GLN A 161 -3.38 -16.29 -2.66
C GLN A 161 -4.46 -16.36 -3.76
N TRP A 162 -4.13 -15.92 -4.97
CA TRP A 162 -5.01 -16.02 -6.13
C TRP A 162 -5.30 -17.48 -6.48
N GLU A 163 -4.27 -18.32 -6.61
CA GLU A 163 -4.39 -19.74 -6.97
C GLU A 163 -5.14 -20.56 -5.90
N LYS A 164 -4.99 -20.21 -4.61
CA LYS A 164 -5.80 -20.82 -3.53
C LYS A 164 -7.30 -20.61 -3.75
N ARG A 165 -7.69 -19.48 -4.33
CA ARG A 165 -9.10 -19.10 -4.55
C ARG A 165 -9.61 -19.50 -5.93
N HIS A 166 -8.74 -19.47 -6.93
CA HIS A 166 -9.02 -19.75 -8.34
C HIS A 166 -8.04 -20.79 -8.90
N PRO A 167 -8.03 -22.04 -8.38
CA PRO A 167 -7.07 -23.07 -8.78
C PRO A 167 -7.17 -23.45 -10.27
N GLU A 168 -8.32 -23.21 -10.89
CA GLU A 168 -8.59 -23.42 -12.31
C GLU A 168 -8.03 -22.33 -13.23
N ARG A 169 -7.56 -21.21 -12.66
CA ARG A 169 -7.23 -19.98 -13.39
C ARG A 169 -5.86 -19.42 -12.96
N PRO A 170 -4.75 -20.16 -13.20
CA PRO A 170 -3.40 -19.68 -12.89
C PRO A 170 -3.07 -18.45 -13.74
N MET A 171 -2.51 -17.42 -13.10
CA MET A 171 -2.23 -16.12 -13.71
C MET A 171 -0.74 -15.78 -13.64
N THR A 172 -0.34 -14.81 -14.43
CA THR A 172 0.92 -14.08 -14.28
C THR A 172 0.68 -12.64 -13.84
N VAL A 173 1.74 -11.89 -13.50
CA VAL A 173 1.70 -10.43 -13.29
C VAL A 173 2.68 -9.73 -14.24
N PRO A 174 2.44 -8.46 -14.62
CA PRO A 174 3.36 -7.69 -15.44
C PRO A 174 4.61 -7.25 -14.67
N ASP A 175 5.75 -7.16 -15.36
CA ASP A 175 7.03 -6.67 -14.78
C ASP A 175 7.27 -5.17 -14.96
N THR A 176 6.51 -4.51 -15.85
CA THR A 176 6.74 -3.11 -16.21
C THR A 176 5.43 -2.33 -16.28
N PHE A 177 5.50 -1.02 -16.09
CA PHE A 177 4.34 -0.15 -16.27
C PHE A 177 3.86 -0.11 -17.73
N GLU A 178 4.74 -0.36 -18.70
CA GLU A 178 4.35 -0.55 -20.09
C GLU A 178 3.46 -1.77 -20.27
N ALA A 179 3.85 -2.93 -19.72
CA ALA A 179 3.05 -4.14 -19.77
C ALA A 179 1.75 -3.98 -18.98
N LEU A 180 1.82 -3.36 -17.80
CA LEU A 180 0.66 -3.08 -16.95
C LEU A 180 -0.36 -2.20 -17.68
N ALA A 181 0.07 -1.07 -18.26
CA ALA A 181 -0.86 -0.12 -18.89
C ALA A 181 -1.62 -0.72 -20.08
N VAL A 182 -1.01 -1.68 -20.81
CA VAL A 182 -1.65 -2.41 -21.92
C VAL A 182 -2.78 -3.33 -21.44
N LEU A 183 -2.78 -3.75 -20.18
CA LEU A 183 -3.91 -4.48 -19.59
C LEU A 183 -5.11 -3.55 -19.32
N GLY A 184 -4.98 -2.25 -19.50
CA GLY A 184 -6.08 -1.29 -19.42
C GLY A 184 -6.93 -1.23 -20.69
N GLU A 185 -7.50 -0.05 -20.93
CA GLU A 185 -8.27 0.24 -22.15
C GLU A 185 -7.36 0.37 -23.37
N GLU A 186 -7.74 -0.27 -24.49
CA GLU A 186 -6.93 -0.33 -25.72
C GLU A 186 -6.56 1.05 -26.27
N HIS A 187 -7.43 2.05 -26.08
CA HIS A 187 -7.25 3.42 -26.58
C HIS A 187 -6.69 4.41 -25.56
N ASP A 188 -6.42 3.97 -24.33
CA ASP A 188 -5.80 4.79 -23.28
C ASP A 188 -4.92 3.93 -22.36
N ASN A 189 -3.98 3.22 -22.99
CA ASN A 189 -3.01 2.29 -22.39
C ASN A 189 -1.67 2.97 -22.05
N THR A 190 -1.70 4.27 -21.78
CA THR A 190 -0.50 5.08 -21.48
C THR A 190 -0.40 5.47 -20.01
N HIS A 191 -1.46 5.23 -19.24
CA HIS A 191 -1.55 5.63 -17.84
C HIS A 191 -1.79 4.42 -16.92
N VAL A 192 -1.20 4.53 -15.74
CA VAL A 192 -1.42 3.62 -14.62
C VAL A 192 -1.88 4.44 -13.42
N ALA A 193 -2.46 3.77 -12.44
CA ALA A 193 -2.78 4.34 -11.14
C ALA A 193 -1.93 3.64 -10.07
N THR A 194 -1.21 4.42 -9.27
CA THR A 194 -0.60 3.95 -8.03
C THR A 194 -1.59 4.15 -6.89
N VAL A 195 -1.88 3.10 -6.15
CA VAL A 195 -2.79 3.12 -5.00
C VAL A 195 -2.00 2.84 -3.74
N HIS A 196 -2.05 3.76 -2.79
CA HIS A 196 -1.54 3.58 -1.43
C HIS A 196 -2.72 3.49 -0.46
N ALA A 197 -2.84 2.42 0.30
CA ALA A 197 -3.88 2.22 1.30
C ALA A 197 -3.29 1.85 2.66
N ASP A 198 -3.89 2.35 3.74
CA ASP A 198 -3.41 2.13 5.11
C ASP A 198 -4.59 2.09 6.10
N GLY A 199 -4.53 1.15 7.04
CA GLY A 199 -5.57 0.89 8.03
C GLY A 199 -5.84 2.08 8.97
N ASN A 200 -7.12 2.30 9.23
CA ASN A 200 -7.56 3.32 10.17
C ASN A 200 -7.71 2.72 11.57
N ALA A 201 -7.28 3.46 12.59
CA ALA A 201 -7.60 3.14 13.99
C ALA A 201 -7.20 1.73 14.49
N ILE A 202 -6.23 1.05 13.85
CA ILE A 202 -5.71 -0.26 14.29
C ILE A 202 -5.22 -0.21 15.74
N GLY A 203 -4.56 0.88 16.15
CA GLY A 203 -4.15 1.08 17.55
C GLY A 203 -5.31 1.20 18.54
N THR A 204 -6.47 1.72 18.11
CA THR A 204 -7.69 1.77 18.93
C THR A 204 -8.33 0.40 19.02
N LEU A 205 -8.38 -0.34 17.91
CA LEU A 205 -8.85 -1.73 17.88
C LEU A 205 -8.04 -2.59 18.85
N ARG A 206 -6.71 -2.46 18.84
CA ARG A 206 -5.79 -3.14 19.75
C ARG A 206 -6.20 -2.97 21.22
N LYS A 207 -6.46 -1.72 21.64
CA LYS A 207 -6.89 -1.39 23.01
C LYS A 207 -8.25 -1.99 23.35
N ALA A 208 -9.19 -1.96 22.41
CA ALA A 208 -10.52 -2.52 22.61
C ALA A 208 -10.48 -4.05 22.78
N ILE A 209 -9.63 -4.73 22.01
CA ILE A 209 -9.44 -6.18 22.11
C ILE A 209 -8.77 -6.56 23.44
N SER A 210 -7.67 -5.90 23.83
CA SER A 210 -6.99 -6.16 25.11
C SER A 210 -7.97 -6.00 26.29
N LYS A 211 -8.80 -4.95 26.27
CA LYS A 211 -9.87 -4.78 27.27
C LYS A 211 -10.88 -5.93 27.26
N ALA A 212 -11.35 -6.35 26.10
CA ALA A 212 -12.32 -7.45 25.99
C ALA A 212 -11.72 -8.78 26.49
N MET A 213 -10.45 -9.04 26.18
CA MET A 213 -9.73 -10.22 26.66
C MET A 213 -9.57 -10.22 28.19
N ALA A 214 -9.25 -9.07 28.79
CA ALA A 214 -9.18 -8.92 30.25
C ALA A 214 -10.54 -9.17 30.93
N GLU A 215 -11.65 -8.94 30.23
CA GLU A 215 -13.01 -9.25 30.66
C GLU A 215 -13.44 -10.70 30.34
N GLY A 216 -12.52 -11.54 29.85
CA GLY A 216 -12.76 -12.95 29.54
C GLY A 216 -13.45 -13.22 28.19
N ARG A 217 -13.46 -12.24 27.27
CA ARG A 217 -14.09 -12.34 25.94
C ARG A 217 -13.05 -12.36 24.82
N GLY A 218 -13.30 -13.11 23.74
CA GLY A 218 -12.39 -13.17 22.59
C GLY A 218 -11.02 -13.77 22.89
N THR A 219 -10.93 -14.67 23.87
CA THR A 219 -9.69 -15.40 24.20
C THR A 219 -9.17 -16.14 22.97
N GLY A 220 -7.91 -15.88 22.59
CA GLY A 220 -7.28 -16.52 21.44
C GLY A 220 -7.45 -15.78 20.11
N PHE A 221 -8.06 -14.59 20.09
CA PHE A 221 -8.12 -13.77 18.87
C PHE A 221 -6.72 -13.28 18.46
N ASN A 222 -6.25 -13.71 17.29
CA ASN A 222 -4.99 -13.28 16.71
C ASN A 222 -5.21 -12.06 15.80
N LEU A 223 -5.03 -10.87 16.37
CA LEU A 223 -5.25 -9.61 15.64
C LEU A 223 -4.33 -9.45 14.42
N PRO A 224 -3.01 -9.67 14.50
CA PRO A 224 -2.13 -9.62 13.32
C PRO A 224 -2.62 -10.51 12.17
N ALA A 225 -2.94 -11.78 12.46
CA ALA A 225 -3.43 -12.72 11.44
C ALA A 225 -4.78 -12.31 10.85
N ALA A 226 -5.68 -11.73 11.67
CA ALA A 226 -6.96 -11.23 11.20
C ALA A 226 -6.81 -10.02 10.26
N ILE A 227 -5.87 -9.10 10.55
CA ILE A 227 -5.56 -7.97 9.68
C ILE A 227 -4.97 -8.46 8.36
N GLU A 228 -3.97 -9.33 8.43
CA GLU A 228 -3.32 -9.91 7.24
C GLU A 228 -4.34 -10.63 6.35
N HIS A 229 -5.19 -11.48 6.94
CA HIS A 229 -6.27 -12.14 6.21
C HIS A 229 -7.23 -11.16 5.55
N ALA A 230 -7.65 -10.11 6.27
CA ALA A 230 -8.55 -9.09 5.74
C ALA A 230 -7.92 -8.31 4.58
N THR A 231 -6.64 -7.95 4.68
CA THR A 231 -5.90 -7.24 3.62
C THR A 231 -5.77 -8.10 2.38
N TRP A 232 -5.26 -9.34 2.51
CA TRP A 232 -5.08 -10.23 1.36
C TRP A 232 -6.41 -10.61 0.70
N SER A 233 -7.43 -10.93 1.49
CA SER A 233 -8.73 -11.32 0.94
C SER A 233 -9.43 -10.15 0.25
N ALA A 234 -9.30 -8.93 0.78
CA ALA A 234 -9.81 -7.72 0.13
C ALA A 234 -9.04 -7.37 -1.15
N LEU A 235 -7.71 -7.57 -1.16
CA LEU A 235 -6.88 -7.40 -2.35
C LEU A 235 -7.31 -8.37 -3.47
N VAL A 236 -7.46 -9.66 -3.15
CA VAL A 236 -7.90 -10.66 -4.13
C VAL A 236 -9.30 -10.35 -4.64
N ASP A 237 -10.25 -9.96 -3.78
CA ASP A 237 -11.60 -9.53 -4.20
C ASP A 237 -11.55 -8.32 -5.16
N ALA A 238 -10.70 -7.34 -4.88
CA ALA A 238 -10.56 -6.15 -5.70
C ALA A 238 -9.91 -6.46 -7.06
N LEU A 239 -8.99 -7.41 -7.10
CA LEU A 239 -8.42 -7.90 -8.36
C LEU A 239 -9.44 -8.74 -9.14
N ASP A 240 -10.20 -9.60 -8.49
CA ASP A 240 -11.25 -10.40 -9.14
C ASP A 240 -12.30 -9.48 -9.80
N ALA A 241 -12.74 -8.44 -9.07
CA ALA A 241 -13.69 -7.45 -9.59
C ALA A 241 -13.16 -6.69 -10.83
N THR A 242 -11.85 -6.48 -10.91
CA THR A 242 -11.25 -5.66 -11.99
C THR A 242 -10.54 -6.47 -13.06
N THR A 243 -10.47 -7.81 -12.94
CA THR A 243 -9.76 -8.67 -13.90
C THR A 243 -10.70 -9.18 -14.96
N HIS A 244 -10.43 -8.84 -16.22
CA HIS A 244 -11.21 -9.34 -17.35
C HIS A 244 -11.16 -10.89 -17.43
N PRO A 245 -12.29 -11.60 -17.62
CA PRO A 245 -12.33 -13.07 -17.58
C PRO A 245 -11.36 -13.77 -18.54
N ASP A 246 -11.18 -13.20 -19.73
CA ASP A 246 -10.34 -13.79 -20.79
C ASP A 246 -8.83 -13.51 -20.65
N THR A 247 -8.41 -12.81 -19.60
CA THR A 247 -7.00 -12.50 -19.37
C THR A 247 -6.31 -13.60 -18.56
N VAL A 248 -5.03 -13.82 -18.89
CA VAL A 248 -4.11 -14.75 -18.18
C VAL A 248 -3.10 -14.00 -17.30
N THR A 249 -3.26 -12.68 -17.18
CA THR A 249 -2.35 -11.81 -16.43
C THR A 249 -3.19 -10.88 -15.56
N LEU A 250 -2.89 -10.86 -14.26
CA LEU A 250 -3.52 -9.95 -13.32
C LEU A 250 -3.08 -8.52 -13.61
N PRO A 251 -4.01 -7.54 -13.56
CA PRO A 251 -3.76 -6.15 -13.91
C PRO A 251 -3.09 -5.38 -12.76
N VAL A 252 -2.01 -5.90 -12.19
CA VAL A 252 -1.41 -5.33 -10.97
C VAL A 252 0.09 -5.55 -10.90
N ILE A 253 0.80 -4.55 -10.39
CA ILE A 253 2.15 -4.67 -9.84
C ILE A 253 2.04 -4.38 -8.34
N ALA A 254 2.40 -5.36 -7.50
CA ALA A 254 2.26 -5.25 -6.06
C ALA A 254 3.60 -4.84 -5.43
N HIS A 255 3.78 -3.54 -5.18
CA HIS A 255 5.03 -2.98 -4.65
C HIS A 255 5.23 -3.29 -3.16
N LEU A 256 4.13 -3.26 -2.39
CA LEU A 256 4.10 -3.55 -0.96
C LEU A 256 2.71 -4.06 -0.58
N VAL A 257 2.65 -5.19 0.13
CA VAL A 257 1.44 -5.66 0.81
C VAL A 257 1.89 -6.25 2.14
N GLY A 258 1.50 -5.64 3.26
CA GLY A 258 1.93 -6.10 4.58
C GLY A 258 1.09 -5.50 5.70
N GLY A 259 0.56 -6.36 6.59
CA GLY A 259 -0.34 -5.92 7.64
C GLY A 259 -1.55 -5.20 7.06
N ASP A 260 -1.74 -3.93 7.43
CA ASP A 260 -2.79 -3.04 6.93
C ASP A 260 -2.31 -2.01 5.88
N ASP A 261 -1.04 -2.07 5.45
CA ASP A 261 -0.44 -1.16 4.47
C ASP A 261 -0.30 -1.85 3.10
N LEU A 262 -0.63 -1.11 2.04
CA LEU A 262 -0.67 -1.60 0.67
C LEU A 262 -0.25 -0.51 -0.30
N LEU A 263 0.77 -0.78 -1.13
CA LEU A 263 1.17 0.05 -2.26
C LEU A 263 1.18 -0.80 -3.52
N ILE A 264 0.31 -0.49 -4.47
CA ILE A 264 0.22 -1.24 -5.73
C ILE A 264 0.11 -0.28 -6.92
N SER A 265 0.27 -0.81 -8.12
CA SER A 265 -0.10 -0.10 -9.35
C SER A 265 -0.97 -0.97 -10.23
N LEU A 266 -1.95 -0.35 -10.89
CA LEU A 266 -2.88 -1.00 -11.80
C LEU A 266 -3.16 -0.12 -13.04
N PRO A 267 -3.78 -0.63 -14.11
CA PRO A 267 -4.25 0.22 -15.20
C PRO A 267 -5.17 1.31 -14.68
N ALA A 268 -5.03 2.54 -15.18
CA ALA A 268 -5.73 3.71 -14.65
C ALA A 268 -7.25 3.50 -14.53
N HIS A 269 -7.88 2.95 -15.57
CA HIS A 269 -9.34 2.79 -15.64
C HIS A 269 -9.91 1.79 -14.62
N ARG A 270 -9.07 0.92 -14.04
CA ARG A 270 -9.48 -0.08 -13.04
C ARG A 270 -9.41 0.46 -11.61
N ALA A 271 -8.81 1.64 -11.41
CA ALA A 271 -8.46 2.16 -10.09
C ALA A 271 -9.66 2.38 -9.17
N TRP A 272 -10.78 2.86 -9.70
CA TRP A 272 -11.95 3.20 -8.90
C TRP A 272 -12.65 1.98 -8.32
N GLU A 273 -12.96 1.00 -9.16
CA GLU A 273 -13.59 -0.26 -8.75
C GLU A 273 -12.69 -1.08 -7.83
N PHE A 274 -11.38 -1.14 -8.16
CA PHE A 274 -10.40 -1.77 -7.31
C PHE A 274 -10.42 -1.14 -5.90
N THR A 275 -10.29 0.18 -5.82
CA THR A 275 -10.15 0.88 -4.54
C THR A 275 -11.42 0.79 -3.71
N HIS A 276 -12.59 0.95 -4.34
CA HIS A 276 -13.88 0.80 -3.67
C HIS A 276 -14.05 -0.61 -3.09
N THR A 277 -13.75 -1.64 -3.90
CA THR A 277 -13.85 -3.03 -3.48
C THR A 277 -12.87 -3.34 -2.34
N LEU A 278 -11.61 -2.93 -2.46
CA LEU A 278 -10.59 -3.11 -1.42
C LEU A 278 -11.07 -2.51 -0.08
N GLN A 279 -11.53 -1.26 -0.08
CA GLN A 279 -11.94 -0.58 1.15
C GLN A 279 -13.16 -1.21 1.81
N SER A 280 -14.14 -1.62 1.00
CA SER A 280 -15.37 -2.26 1.46
C SER A 280 -15.10 -3.65 2.02
N ARG A 281 -14.32 -4.47 1.31
CA ARG A 281 -14.03 -5.86 1.66
C ARG A 281 -13.12 -5.98 2.87
N PHE A 282 -12.12 -5.12 3.01
CA PHE A 282 -11.23 -5.11 4.19
C PHE A 282 -12.04 -5.00 5.49
N THR A 283 -12.93 -4.00 5.55
CA THR A 283 -13.78 -3.77 6.73
C THR A 283 -14.70 -4.97 6.99
N THR A 284 -15.22 -5.58 5.92
CA THR A 284 -16.12 -6.74 5.99
C THR A 284 -15.42 -7.97 6.58
N TYR A 285 -14.24 -8.32 6.05
CA TYR A 285 -13.47 -9.46 6.54
C TYR A 285 -13.04 -9.29 7.99
N LEU A 286 -12.57 -8.10 8.37
CA LEU A 286 -12.16 -7.84 9.74
C LEU A 286 -13.35 -7.84 10.72
N ALA A 287 -14.51 -7.32 10.31
CA ALA A 287 -15.74 -7.41 11.08
C ALA A 287 -16.17 -8.88 11.27
N GLN A 288 -16.04 -9.71 10.24
CA GLN A 288 -16.34 -11.14 10.32
C GLN A 288 -15.41 -11.85 11.31
N SER A 289 -14.09 -11.61 11.23
CA SER A 289 -13.12 -12.20 12.18
C SER A 289 -13.40 -11.78 13.63
N LEU A 290 -13.82 -10.54 13.86
CA LEU A 290 -14.25 -10.09 15.18
C LEU A 290 -15.53 -10.80 15.63
N ALA A 291 -16.52 -10.96 14.75
CA ALA A 291 -17.76 -11.66 15.07
C ALA A 291 -17.53 -13.14 15.41
N ASP A 292 -16.69 -13.84 14.64
CA ASP A 292 -16.35 -15.25 14.87
C ASP A 292 -15.66 -15.47 16.22
N ALA A 293 -14.92 -14.46 16.69
CA ALA A 293 -14.28 -14.47 18.01
C ALA A 293 -15.21 -13.99 19.15
N GLY A 294 -16.49 -13.71 18.89
CA GLY A 294 -17.43 -13.18 19.88
C GLY A 294 -17.11 -11.73 20.29
N LEU A 295 -16.50 -10.96 19.39
CA LEU A 295 -16.09 -9.58 19.57
C LEU A 295 -16.89 -8.58 18.70
N GLN A 296 -18.07 -8.96 18.21
CA GLN A 296 -18.92 -8.17 17.30
C GLN A 296 -19.32 -6.77 17.82
N GLN A 297 -19.26 -6.54 19.14
CA GLN A 297 -19.49 -5.22 19.73
C GLN A 297 -18.33 -4.23 19.51
N ILE A 298 -17.14 -4.72 19.11
CA ILE A 298 -15.99 -3.88 18.78
C ILE A 298 -16.15 -3.44 17.33
N ALA A 299 -16.15 -2.13 17.09
CA ALA A 299 -16.22 -1.59 15.75
C ALA A 299 -15.00 -2.02 14.92
N ALA A 300 -15.24 -2.68 13.79
CA ALA A 300 -14.19 -3.03 12.85
C ALA A 300 -13.58 -1.76 12.25
N PRO A 301 -12.25 -1.64 12.24
CA PRO A 301 -11.59 -0.54 11.56
C PRO A 301 -11.79 -0.62 10.04
N THR A 302 -11.59 0.53 9.42
CA THR A 302 -11.68 0.74 7.97
C THR A 302 -10.28 0.91 7.40
N ILE A 303 -10.15 0.98 6.07
CA ILE A 303 -8.89 1.31 5.39
C ILE A 303 -9.09 2.57 4.54
N SER A 304 -8.16 3.53 4.65
CA SER A 304 -8.15 4.73 3.79
C SER A 304 -7.21 4.51 2.62
N SER A 305 -7.45 5.17 1.49
CA SER A 305 -6.63 5.04 0.29
C SER A 305 -6.38 6.38 -0.39
N ALA A 306 -5.29 6.42 -1.16
CA ALA A 306 -4.96 7.48 -2.09
C ALA A 306 -4.68 6.87 -3.47
N VAL A 307 -5.26 7.46 -4.51
CA VAL A 307 -5.11 7.02 -5.92
C VAL A 307 -4.41 8.10 -6.72
N VAL A 308 -3.25 7.79 -7.27
CA VAL A 308 -2.47 8.73 -8.10
C VAL A 308 -2.38 8.20 -9.52
N PHE A 309 -3.01 8.92 -10.45
CA PHE A 309 -2.91 8.62 -11.88
C PHE A 309 -1.67 9.29 -12.47
N HIS A 310 -0.91 8.54 -13.26
CA HIS A 310 0.28 9.06 -13.91
C HIS A 310 0.57 8.34 -15.22
N HIS A 311 1.34 8.99 -16.09
CA HIS A 311 1.84 8.35 -17.30
C HIS A 311 2.79 7.20 -16.91
N ARG A 312 2.76 6.08 -17.65
CA ARG A 312 3.57 4.87 -17.39
C ARG A 312 5.08 5.13 -17.32
N GLN A 313 5.57 6.19 -17.97
CA GLN A 313 6.99 6.59 -17.93
C GLN A 313 7.33 7.54 -16.77
N SER A 314 6.35 7.91 -15.95
CA SER A 314 6.60 8.78 -14.79
C SER A 314 7.32 7.99 -13.70
N PRO A 315 8.28 8.59 -12.96
CA PRO A 315 8.94 7.89 -11.87
C PRO A 315 7.95 7.43 -10.79
N LEU A 316 7.99 6.14 -10.42
CA LEU A 316 7.15 5.59 -9.35
C LEU A 316 7.31 6.35 -8.03
N SER A 317 8.53 6.76 -7.69
CA SER A 317 8.79 7.50 -6.45
C SER A 317 7.93 8.76 -6.34
N GLN A 318 7.75 9.49 -7.44
CA GLN A 318 6.90 10.68 -7.46
C GLN A 318 5.42 10.34 -7.22
N ALA A 319 4.92 9.25 -7.80
CA ALA A 319 3.55 8.81 -7.60
C ALA A 319 3.31 8.28 -6.19
N ALA A 320 4.25 7.50 -5.66
CA ALA A 320 4.22 6.94 -4.31
C ALA A 320 4.31 8.03 -3.23
N ASP A 321 5.21 9.01 -3.38
CA ASP A 321 5.35 10.14 -2.44
C ASP A 321 4.06 10.97 -2.41
N LEU A 322 3.49 11.28 -3.58
CA LEU A 322 2.22 11.99 -3.68
C LEU A 322 1.07 11.18 -3.06
N ALA A 323 0.99 9.87 -3.31
CA ALA A 323 -0.02 9.01 -2.73
C ALA A 323 0.07 8.99 -1.18
N ALA A 324 1.28 8.91 -0.63
CA ALA A 324 1.51 8.96 0.81
C ALA A 324 1.08 10.31 1.43
N GLU A 325 1.38 11.44 0.77
CA GLU A 325 0.96 12.77 1.22
C GLU A 325 -0.57 12.96 1.18
N LEU A 326 -1.21 12.47 0.12
CA LEU A 326 -2.67 12.48 -0.04
C LEU A 326 -3.34 11.59 1.02
N LEU A 327 -2.83 10.39 1.25
CA LEU A 327 -3.34 9.44 2.23
C LEU A 327 -3.24 10.03 3.66
N LYS A 328 -2.09 10.63 4.00
CA LYS A 328 -1.90 11.33 5.28
C LYS A 328 -2.94 12.43 5.49
N SER A 329 -3.23 13.20 4.43
CA SER A 329 -4.22 14.27 4.45
C SER A 329 -5.65 13.72 4.63
N ALA A 330 -5.99 12.64 3.92
CA ALA A 330 -7.28 11.95 4.04
C ALA A 330 -7.50 11.41 5.47
N LYS A 331 -6.51 10.71 6.04
CA LYS A 331 -6.58 10.17 7.39
C LYS A 331 -6.75 11.27 8.44
N LYS A 332 -6.05 12.41 8.27
CA LYS A 332 -6.17 13.56 9.18
C LYS A 332 -7.58 14.16 9.15
N ARG A 333 -8.20 14.26 7.98
CA ARG A 333 -9.55 14.84 7.80
C ARG A 333 -10.63 14.08 8.56
N TYR A 334 -10.60 12.75 8.50
CA TYR A 334 -11.61 11.88 9.11
C TYR A 334 -11.17 11.27 10.45
N ARG A 335 -9.95 11.58 10.91
CA ARG A 335 -9.36 11.08 12.17
C ARG A 335 -9.42 9.55 12.28
N GLY A 336 -9.31 8.86 11.15
CA GLY A 336 -9.44 7.39 11.07
C GLY A 336 -10.79 6.83 11.51
N ARG A 337 -11.87 7.61 11.45
CA ARG A 337 -13.24 7.15 11.81
C ARG A 337 -14.03 6.60 10.64
N ALA A 338 -13.60 6.87 9.42
CA ALA A 338 -14.24 6.42 8.19
C ALA A 338 -13.18 6.12 7.13
N ALA A 339 -13.49 5.18 6.23
CA ALA A 339 -12.73 4.98 5.00
C ALA A 339 -12.79 6.27 4.17
N ALA A 340 -11.62 6.75 3.78
CA ALA A 340 -11.47 7.95 2.98
C ALA A 340 -10.65 7.64 1.73
N LEU A 341 -10.96 8.32 0.64
CA LEU A 341 -10.33 8.22 -0.66
C LEU A 341 -9.84 9.60 -1.09
N ALA A 342 -8.52 9.78 -1.15
CA ALA A 342 -7.93 10.93 -1.83
C ALA A 342 -7.47 10.53 -3.23
N TRP A 343 -7.40 11.48 -4.17
CA TRP A 343 -6.91 11.16 -5.50
C TRP A 343 -6.34 12.37 -6.23
N GLN A 344 -5.43 12.10 -7.16
CA GLN A 344 -4.86 13.13 -8.04
C GLN A 344 -4.37 12.55 -9.36
N ASP A 345 -4.45 13.34 -10.42
CA ASP A 345 -3.90 12.99 -11.72
C ASP A 345 -2.69 13.87 -12.02
N ILE A 346 -1.48 13.30 -11.96
CA ILE A 346 -0.23 14.04 -12.17
C ILE A 346 -0.20 14.72 -13.54
N THR A 347 -0.79 14.10 -14.56
CA THR A 347 -0.75 14.63 -15.93
C THR A 347 -1.61 15.87 -16.10
N ARG A 348 -2.64 16.03 -15.27
CA ARG A 348 -3.56 17.17 -15.32
C ARG A 348 -3.30 18.19 -14.22
N ASP A 349 -3.07 17.72 -13.01
CA ASP A 349 -3.01 18.52 -11.79
C ASP A 349 -1.55 18.84 -11.37
N GLY A 350 -0.58 18.15 -11.96
CA GLY A 350 0.83 18.24 -11.60
C GLY A 350 1.22 17.32 -10.44
N PRO A 351 2.51 17.27 -10.08
CA PRO A 351 3.04 16.31 -9.11
C PRO A 351 2.93 16.77 -7.64
N GLN A 352 2.39 17.95 -7.39
CA GLN A 352 2.29 18.54 -6.04
C GLN A 352 0.84 18.39 -5.52
N PRO A 353 0.62 18.08 -4.24
CA PRO A 353 -0.73 17.92 -3.70
C PRO A 353 -1.59 19.17 -3.91
N LEU A 354 -2.77 18.98 -4.49
CA LEU A 354 -3.78 20.03 -4.56
C LEU A 354 -4.30 20.35 -3.15
N ARG A 355 -4.23 21.63 -2.74
CA ARG A 355 -4.66 22.06 -1.40
C ARG A 355 -6.17 22.08 -1.23
N ASP A 356 -6.90 22.28 -2.32
CA ASP A 356 -8.35 22.52 -2.31
C ASP A 356 -9.17 21.26 -2.64
N ARG A 357 -8.52 20.14 -3.03
CA ARG A 357 -9.22 18.87 -3.26
C ARG A 357 -9.37 18.12 -1.95
N GLU A 358 -10.61 18.00 -1.48
CA GLU A 358 -10.91 17.21 -0.28
C GLU A 358 -10.91 15.71 -0.59
N ALA A 359 -10.48 14.91 0.38
CA ALA A 359 -10.68 13.46 0.33
C ALA A 359 -12.18 13.15 0.43
N LEU A 360 -12.63 12.14 -0.32
CA LEU A 360 -14.00 11.66 -0.30
C LEU A 360 -14.16 10.57 0.77
N ARG A 361 -15.36 10.44 1.34
CA ARG A 361 -15.69 9.22 2.11
C ARG A 361 -16.08 8.09 1.15
N LEU A 362 -15.85 6.85 1.58
CA LEU A 362 -16.25 5.68 0.79
C LEU A 362 -17.76 5.64 0.50
N ASP A 363 -18.59 5.99 1.49
CA ASP A 363 -20.05 6.06 1.30
C ASP A 363 -20.45 7.13 0.28
N THR A 364 -19.80 8.29 0.31
CA THR A 364 -20.00 9.36 -0.67
C THR A 364 -19.66 8.90 -2.08
N MET A 365 -18.55 8.16 -2.25
CA MET A 365 -18.19 7.58 -3.55
C MET A 365 -19.22 6.55 -4.00
N HIS A 366 -19.65 5.65 -3.10
CA HIS A 366 -20.63 4.62 -3.39
C HIS A 366 -22.00 5.21 -3.79
N ASP A 367 -22.49 6.18 -3.02
CA ASP A 367 -23.77 6.86 -3.29
C ASP A 367 -23.75 7.65 -4.60
N SER A 368 -22.56 8.09 -5.03
CA SER A 368 -22.36 8.82 -6.28
C SER A 368 -22.09 7.90 -7.49
N TRP A 369 -21.96 6.59 -7.30
CA TRP A 369 -21.47 5.66 -8.33
C TRP A 369 -22.30 5.71 -9.61
N SER A 370 -23.63 5.53 -9.49
CA SER A 370 -24.53 5.56 -10.65
C SER A 370 -24.53 6.93 -11.36
N ALA A 371 -24.36 8.03 -10.61
CA ALA A 371 -24.25 9.35 -11.22
C ALA A 371 -22.93 9.50 -11.99
N LEU A 372 -21.84 8.92 -11.48
CA LEU A 372 -20.54 8.91 -12.15
C LEU A 372 -20.58 8.05 -13.42
N ASP A 373 -21.29 6.91 -13.42
CA ASP A 373 -21.51 6.08 -14.61
C ASP A 373 -22.27 6.86 -15.70
N MET A 374 -23.34 7.57 -15.32
CA MET A 374 -24.09 8.40 -16.25
C MET A 374 -23.22 9.54 -16.80
N LEU A 375 -22.38 10.16 -15.96
CA LEU A 375 -21.46 11.21 -16.39
C LEU A 375 -20.38 10.66 -17.31
N ALA A 376 -19.79 9.51 -17.01
CA ALA A 376 -18.78 8.83 -17.84
C ALA A 376 -19.31 8.39 -19.21
N SER A 377 -20.63 8.18 -19.32
CA SER A 377 -21.32 7.87 -20.58
C SER A 377 -21.47 9.08 -21.51
N CYS A 378 -21.16 10.30 -21.03
CA CYS A 378 -21.14 11.49 -21.88
C CYS A 378 -19.97 11.45 -22.87
N SER A 379 -20.13 12.14 -24.01
CA SER A 379 -19.04 12.23 -25.00
C SER A 379 -17.81 12.93 -24.43
N ALA A 380 -16.62 12.52 -24.87
CA ALA A 380 -15.36 13.11 -24.43
C ALA A 380 -15.32 14.63 -24.64
N SER A 381 -15.85 15.13 -25.76
CA SER A 381 -15.95 16.56 -26.05
C SER A 381 -16.88 17.28 -25.06
N SER A 382 -18.00 16.67 -24.68
CA SER A 382 -18.89 17.24 -23.66
C SER A 382 -18.22 17.30 -22.30
N LEU A 383 -17.54 16.23 -21.90
CA LEU A 383 -16.79 16.18 -20.63
C LEU A 383 -15.65 17.21 -20.59
N ALA A 384 -14.90 17.37 -21.68
CA ALA A 384 -13.83 18.36 -21.76
C ALA A 384 -14.35 19.80 -21.64
N ASN A 385 -15.46 20.11 -22.31
CA ASN A 385 -16.10 21.44 -22.22
C ASN A 385 -16.67 21.70 -20.83
N LEU A 386 -17.36 20.72 -20.23
CA LEU A 386 -17.84 20.82 -18.85
C LEU A 386 -16.68 21.04 -17.88
N ALA A 387 -15.55 20.34 -18.06
CA ALA A 387 -14.36 20.49 -17.22
C ALA A 387 -13.68 21.85 -17.39
N GLY A 388 -13.73 22.43 -18.60
CA GLY A 388 -13.33 23.82 -18.82
C GLY A 388 -14.21 24.79 -18.02
N LEU A 389 -15.52 24.73 -18.23
CA LEU A 389 -16.49 25.63 -17.58
C LEU A 389 -16.52 25.51 -16.06
N ALA A 390 -16.38 24.28 -15.53
CA ALA A 390 -16.33 24.06 -14.08
C ALA A 390 -15.09 24.69 -13.43
N ARG A 391 -13.94 24.72 -14.14
CA ARG A 391 -12.71 25.38 -13.66
C ARG A 391 -12.80 26.90 -13.71
N ASP A 392 -13.51 27.44 -14.70
CA ASP A 392 -13.71 28.89 -14.83
C ASP A 392 -14.63 29.44 -13.72
N GLY A 393 -15.33 28.57 -12.98
CA GLY A 393 -16.17 28.97 -11.85
C GLY A 393 -17.45 29.72 -12.26
N ASP A 394 -17.94 29.50 -13.49
CA ASP A 394 -19.12 30.16 -14.04
C ASP A 394 -20.34 29.22 -14.06
N PRO A 395 -21.19 29.22 -13.00
CA PRO A 395 -22.30 28.28 -12.87
C PRO A 395 -23.42 28.52 -13.90
N GLU A 396 -23.59 29.75 -14.38
CA GLU A 396 -24.62 30.08 -15.38
C GLU A 396 -24.25 29.48 -16.74
N ARG A 397 -23.02 29.72 -17.21
CA ARG A 397 -22.54 29.14 -18.48
C ARG A 397 -22.47 27.62 -18.43
N LEU A 398 -22.11 27.06 -17.27
CA LEU A 398 -22.13 25.62 -17.05
C LEU A 398 -23.55 25.04 -17.19
N SER A 399 -24.54 25.68 -16.57
CA SER A 399 -25.95 25.26 -16.63
C SER A 399 -26.51 25.38 -18.05
N GLU A 400 -26.25 26.50 -18.73
CA GLU A 400 -26.65 26.70 -20.13
C GLU A 400 -26.03 25.66 -21.06
N TYR A 401 -24.74 25.35 -20.88
CA TYR A 401 -24.06 24.33 -21.66
C TYR A 401 -24.67 22.95 -21.40
N ALA A 402 -24.85 22.57 -20.13
CA ALA A 402 -25.40 21.28 -19.74
C ALA A 402 -26.81 21.07 -20.31
N ALA A 403 -27.67 22.08 -20.25
CA ALA A 403 -29.01 22.05 -20.86
C ALA A 403 -28.93 21.92 -22.39
N ARG A 404 -28.02 22.66 -23.04
CA ARG A 404 -27.84 22.63 -24.49
C ARG A 404 -27.42 21.24 -25.00
N VAL A 405 -26.57 20.54 -24.26
CA VAL A 405 -26.10 19.19 -24.63
C VAL A 405 -26.93 18.08 -23.97
N LYS A 406 -28.02 18.41 -23.26
CA LYS A 406 -28.97 17.51 -22.61
C LYS A 406 -28.33 16.56 -21.59
N VAL A 407 -27.44 17.10 -20.75
CA VAL A 407 -26.78 16.37 -19.65
C VAL A 407 -27.03 17.05 -18.29
N ASP A 408 -28.04 17.93 -18.20
CA ASP A 408 -28.34 18.67 -16.99
C ASP A 408 -28.77 17.74 -15.84
N ASP A 409 -29.59 16.72 -16.12
CA ASP A 409 -29.95 15.68 -15.14
C ASP A 409 -28.72 14.91 -14.64
N THR A 410 -27.75 14.66 -15.51
CA THR A 410 -26.49 13.96 -15.19
C THR A 410 -25.56 14.80 -14.32
N VAL A 411 -25.50 16.11 -14.55
CA VAL A 411 -24.62 17.04 -13.83
C VAL A 411 -25.22 17.46 -12.48
N ARG A 412 -26.55 17.51 -12.37
CA ARG A 412 -27.27 18.00 -11.19
C ARG A 412 -26.80 17.39 -9.86
N PRO A 413 -26.56 16.06 -9.73
CA PRO A 413 -26.08 15.47 -8.48
C PRO A 413 -24.77 16.09 -7.96
N PHE A 414 -23.90 16.58 -8.86
CA PHE A 414 -22.58 17.10 -8.49
C PHE A 414 -22.53 18.62 -8.27
N THR A 415 -23.65 19.31 -8.52
CA THR A 415 -23.77 20.77 -8.26
C THR A 415 -24.22 21.08 -6.84
N ALA A 416 -24.95 20.15 -6.21
CA ALA A 416 -25.49 20.29 -4.87
C ALA A 416 -25.09 19.15 -3.92
N GLY A 417 -24.39 18.14 -4.43
CA GLY A 417 -24.00 16.95 -3.69
C GLY A 417 -22.67 17.06 -2.95
N PRO A 418 -22.33 16.03 -2.16
CA PRO A 418 -21.06 15.94 -1.43
C PRO A 418 -19.83 15.78 -2.33
N LEU A 419 -20.00 15.26 -3.55
CA LEU A 419 -18.97 15.22 -4.60
C LEU A 419 -19.20 16.38 -5.56
N ASN A 420 -18.26 17.34 -5.58
CA ASN A 420 -18.37 18.49 -6.48
C ASN A 420 -18.12 18.09 -7.94
N LEU A 421 -18.67 18.88 -8.87
CA LEU A 421 -18.58 18.60 -10.30
C LEU A 421 -17.15 18.60 -10.84
N THR A 422 -16.26 19.45 -10.34
CA THR A 422 -14.86 19.49 -10.80
C THR A 422 -14.16 18.18 -10.52
N ASP A 423 -14.37 17.61 -9.33
CA ASP A 423 -13.81 16.32 -8.94
C ASP A 423 -14.51 15.19 -9.70
N ALA A 424 -15.83 15.19 -9.83
CA ALA A 424 -16.54 14.20 -10.64
C ALA A 424 -16.03 14.16 -12.09
N LEU A 425 -15.85 15.33 -12.73
CA LEU A 425 -15.30 15.45 -14.08
C LEU A 425 -13.84 15.02 -14.19
N GLY A 426 -13.08 15.10 -13.10
CA GLY A 426 -11.73 14.56 -13.02
C GLY A 426 -11.72 13.04 -12.87
N MET A 427 -12.60 12.50 -12.02
CA MET A 427 -12.76 11.07 -11.80
C MET A 427 -13.21 10.35 -13.07
N VAL A 428 -14.18 10.92 -13.81
CA VAL A 428 -14.71 10.29 -15.05
C VAL A 428 -13.71 10.17 -16.18
N ARG A 429 -12.57 10.86 -16.13
CA ARG A 429 -11.47 10.64 -17.07
C ARG A 429 -10.96 9.21 -17.02
N TRP A 430 -10.92 8.63 -15.83
CA TRP A 430 -10.43 7.28 -15.53
C TRP A 430 -11.56 6.34 -15.14
N TRP A 431 -12.80 6.69 -15.46
CA TRP A 431 -13.99 5.93 -15.09
C TRP A 431 -14.52 5.19 -16.30
N ARG A 432 -14.33 3.88 -16.29
CA ARG A 432 -14.93 2.96 -17.24
C ARG A 432 -15.53 1.83 -16.43
N THR A 433 -16.85 1.72 -16.45
CA THR A 433 -17.51 0.50 -16.01
C THR A 433 -17.31 -0.56 -17.07
N ALA A 434 -16.82 -1.73 -16.65
CA ALA A 434 -16.66 -2.91 -17.49
C ALA A 434 -17.98 -3.34 -18.15
#